data_AF-A0A524QKD0-F1
#
_entry.id   AF-A0A524QKD0-F1
#
_cell.length_a   1.000
_cell.length_b   1.000
_cell.length_c   1.000
_cell.angle_alpha   90.00
_cell.angle_beta   90.00
_cell.angle_gamma   90.00
#
_symmetry.space_group_name_H-M   'P 1'
#
loop_
_entity.id
_entity.type
_entity.pdbx_description
1 polymer ?
#
loop_
_entity_poly.entity_id
_entity_poly.type
_entity_poly.pdbx_seq_one_letter_code
_entity_poly.pdbx_strand_id
1 'polypeptide(L)'
;MALIAECAELVEHFQWLTAEQSAALPPEKKAAVRLELADILLYLIRIADKLDMDLLDAARDKIAINEKRYPADQVRGDARRASEYES
;
A
#
# COMPACT_ATOMS: atom_id res chain seq x y z
N MET A 1 3.33 -14.16 9.66
CA MET A 1 3.80 -14.94 8.49
C MET A 1 2.78 -15.04 7.37
N ALA A 2 1.46 -15.03 7.61
CA ALA A 2 0.48 -15.06 6.51
C ALA A 2 0.42 -13.77 5.66
N LEU A 3 0.46 -12.57 6.29
CA LEU A 3 0.37 -11.29 5.56
C LEU A 3 1.37 -11.15 4.40
N ILE A 4 2.61 -11.61 4.57
CA ILE A 4 3.62 -11.50 3.50
C ILE A 4 3.37 -12.47 2.35
N ALA A 5 2.69 -13.60 2.60
CA ALA A 5 2.30 -14.54 1.56
C ALA A 5 1.20 -13.91 0.67
N GLU A 6 0.14 -13.37 1.26
CA GLU A 6 -0.94 -12.69 0.50
C GLU A 6 -0.41 -11.50 -0.32
N CYS A 7 0.58 -10.76 0.21
CA CYS A 7 1.27 -9.72 -0.55
C CYS A 7 2.01 -10.28 -1.78
N ALA A 8 2.59 -11.47 -1.67
CA ALA A 8 3.25 -12.13 -2.80
C ALA A 8 2.21 -12.60 -3.83
N GLU A 9 1.10 -13.22 -3.40
CA GLU A 9 -0.01 -13.64 -4.25
C GLU A 9 -0.61 -12.45 -5.02
N LEU A 10 -0.81 -11.31 -4.35
CA LEU A 10 -1.19 -10.06 -5.01
C LEU A 10 -0.21 -9.65 -6.11
N VAL A 11 1.10 -9.68 -5.83
CA VAL A 11 2.16 -9.27 -6.79
C VAL A 11 2.25 -10.22 -7.98
N GLU A 12 1.96 -11.51 -7.81
CA GLU A 12 1.94 -12.50 -8.91
C GLU A 12 0.96 -12.12 -10.03
N HIS A 13 -0.12 -11.42 -9.71
CA HIS A 13 -1.03 -10.90 -10.73
C HIS A 13 -0.37 -9.85 -11.64
N PHE A 14 0.67 -9.15 -11.19
CA PHE A 14 1.28 -8.04 -11.91
C PHE A 14 2.68 -8.34 -12.44
N GLN A 15 3.34 -9.41 -11.98
CA GLN A 15 4.76 -9.68 -12.20
C GLN A 15 5.24 -9.66 -13.67
N TRP A 16 4.36 -9.96 -14.63
CA TRP A 16 4.69 -10.00 -16.07
C TRP A 16 4.00 -8.90 -16.90
N LEU A 17 3.33 -7.94 -16.23
CA LEU A 17 2.57 -6.89 -16.90
C LEU A 17 3.37 -5.60 -17.01
N THR A 18 3.17 -4.87 -18.12
CA THR A 18 3.58 -3.46 -18.19
C THR A 18 2.68 -2.58 -17.31
N ALA A 19 3.06 -1.31 -17.12
CA ALA A 19 2.24 -0.35 -16.38
C ALA A 19 0.86 -0.15 -17.03
N GLU A 20 0.80 -0.05 -18.35
CA GLU A 20 -0.45 0.10 -19.10
C GLU A 20 -1.35 -1.13 -18.94
N GLN A 21 -0.77 -2.32 -19.01
CA GLN A 21 -1.52 -3.57 -18.83
C GLN A 21 -2.03 -3.73 -17.39
N SER A 22 -1.24 -3.29 -16.41
CA SER A 22 -1.60 -3.31 -14.99
C SER A 22 -2.78 -2.36 -14.67
N ALA A 23 -2.88 -1.22 -15.38
CA ALA A 23 -4.01 -0.30 -15.26
C ALA A 23 -5.30 -0.82 -15.93
N ALA A 24 -5.18 -1.76 -16.88
CA ALA A 24 -6.28 -2.25 -17.70
C ALA A 24 -6.55 -3.76 -17.52
N LEU A 25 -6.51 -4.25 -16.27
CA LEU A 25 -6.78 -5.66 -15.98
C LEU A 25 -8.19 -6.09 -16.45
N PRO A 26 -8.33 -7.30 -17.04
CA PRO A 26 -9.62 -7.84 -17.41
C PRO A 26 -10.46 -8.20 -16.16
N PRO A 27 -11.80 -8.29 -16.26
CA PRO A 27 -12.69 -8.41 -15.11
C PRO A 27 -12.38 -9.58 -14.17
N GLU A 28 -12.04 -10.74 -14.73
CA GLU A 28 -11.68 -11.95 -13.98
C GLU A 28 -10.41 -11.75 -13.16
N LYS A 29 -9.42 -11.05 -13.70
CA LYS A 29 -8.17 -10.76 -13.00
C LYS A 29 -8.35 -9.68 -11.93
N LYS A 30 -9.24 -8.70 -12.17
CA LYS A 30 -9.65 -7.73 -11.13
C LYS A 30 -10.37 -8.42 -9.97
N ALA A 31 -11.17 -9.44 -10.24
CA ALA A 31 -11.85 -10.20 -9.19
C ALA A 31 -10.85 -10.94 -8.30
N ALA A 32 -9.83 -11.59 -8.88
CA ALA A 32 -8.76 -12.23 -8.12
C ALA A 32 -7.96 -11.22 -7.28
N VAL A 33 -7.47 -10.13 -7.90
CA VAL A 33 -6.77 -9.04 -7.19
C VAL A 33 -7.58 -8.48 -6.03
N ARG A 34 -8.90 -8.37 -6.18
CA ARG A 34 -9.79 -7.91 -5.11
C ARG A 34 -9.79 -8.85 -3.90
N LEU A 35 -9.69 -10.16 -4.11
CA LEU A 35 -9.64 -11.14 -3.02
C LEU A 35 -8.30 -11.06 -2.30
N GLU A 36 -7.18 -10.99 -3.03
CA GLU A 36 -5.85 -10.83 -2.42
C GLU A 36 -5.75 -9.55 -1.56
N LEU A 37 -6.33 -8.44 -2.04
CA LEU A 37 -6.44 -7.21 -1.26
C LEU A 37 -7.27 -7.39 0.02
N ALA A 38 -8.33 -8.21 -0.04
CA ALA A 38 -9.15 -8.52 1.12
C ALA A 38 -8.38 -9.37 2.13
N ASP A 39 -7.63 -10.37 1.69
CA ASP A 39 -6.83 -11.22 2.56
C ASP A 39 -5.73 -10.42 3.28
N ILE A 40 -5.03 -9.52 2.56
CA ILE A 40 -4.09 -8.57 3.15
C ILE A 40 -4.77 -7.71 4.23
N LEU A 41 -5.94 -7.16 3.94
CA LEU A 41 -6.70 -6.34 4.89
C LEU A 41 -7.10 -7.14 6.13
N LEU A 42 -7.59 -8.36 5.95
CA LEU A 42 -8.02 -9.23 7.04
C LEU A 42 -6.85 -9.59 7.97
N TYR A 43 -5.70 -9.94 7.41
CA TYR A 43 -4.51 -10.20 8.23
C TYR A 43 -3.98 -8.95 8.91
N LEU A 44 -4.03 -7.78 8.26
CA LEU A 44 -3.61 -6.52 8.88
C LEU A 44 -4.50 -6.18 10.08
N ILE A 45 -5.83 -6.24 9.92
CA ILE A 45 -6.80 -6.06 11.01
C ILE A 45 -6.53 -7.06 12.13
N ARG A 46 -6.30 -8.34 11.78
CA ARG A 46 -6.06 -9.39 12.77
C ARG A 46 -4.78 -9.17 13.57
N ILE A 47 -3.71 -8.69 12.93
CA ILE A 47 -2.45 -8.37 13.61
C ILE A 47 -2.66 -7.20 14.57
N ALA A 48 -3.35 -6.14 14.13
CA ALA A 48 -3.62 -4.98 14.97
C ALA A 48 -4.47 -5.32 16.20
N ASP A 49 -5.54 -6.09 16.00
CA ASP A 49 -6.39 -6.64 17.08
C ASP A 49 -5.56 -7.45 18.09
N LYS A 50 -4.63 -8.30 17.61
CA LYS A 50 -3.76 -9.09 18.49
C LYS A 50 -2.72 -8.28 19.26
N LEU A 51 -2.37 -7.10 18.76
CA LEU A 51 -1.40 -6.19 19.37
C LEU A 51 -2.05 -5.04 20.13
N ASP A 52 -3.39 -5.01 20.22
CA ASP A 52 -4.16 -3.91 20.81
C ASP A 52 -3.81 -2.55 20.19
N MET A 53 -3.76 -2.51 18.86
CA MET A 53 -3.43 -1.32 18.08
C MET A 53 -4.65 -0.79 17.33
N ASP A 54 -4.95 0.50 17.50
CA ASP A 54 -5.92 1.20 16.64
C ASP A 54 -5.26 1.55 15.29
N LEU A 55 -5.68 0.86 14.24
CA LEU A 55 -5.18 1.08 12.87
C LEU A 55 -5.52 2.46 12.31
N LEU A 56 -6.67 3.03 12.68
CA LEU A 56 -7.08 4.34 12.18
C LEU A 56 -6.24 5.43 12.82
N ASP A 57 -5.97 5.34 14.12
CA ASP A 57 -5.07 6.27 14.80
C ASP A 57 -3.64 6.14 14.29
N ALA A 58 -3.13 4.91 14.11
CA ALA A 58 -1.82 4.68 13.51
C ALA A 58 -1.72 5.26 12.08
N ALA A 59 -2.78 5.17 11.28
CA ALA A 59 -2.84 5.77 9.95
C ALA A 59 -2.82 7.30 10.01
N ARG A 60 -3.57 7.92 10.93
CA ARG A 60 -3.59 9.38 11.14
C ARG A 60 -2.21 9.90 11.55
N ASP A 61 -1.56 9.24 12.51
CA ASP A 61 -0.19 9.57 12.93
C ASP A 61 0.77 9.47 11.75
N LYS A 62 0.63 8.42 10.93
CA LYS A 62 1.49 8.24 9.76
C LYS A 62 1.27 9.32 8.69
N ILE A 63 0.04 9.76 8.48
CA ILE A 63 -0.28 10.88 7.57
C ILE A 63 0.40 12.15 8.07
N ALA A 64 0.26 12.49 9.35
CA ALA A 64 0.89 13.68 9.93
C ALA A 64 2.43 13.63 9.86
N ILE A 65 3.03 12.44 10.00
CA ILE A 65 4.47 12.23 9.77
C ILE A 65 4.81 12.47 8.30
N ASN A 66 4.04 11.92 7.36
CA ASN A 66 4.30 12.05 5.93
C ASN A 66 4.16 13.49 5.45
N GLU A 67 3.20 14.27 5.97
CA GLU A 67 3.04 15.69 5.64
C GLU A 67 4.28 16.52 6.03
N LYS A 68 4.89 16.23 7.18
CA LYS A 68 6.15 16.86 7.60
C LYS A 68 7.33 16.40 6.74
N ARG A 69 7.29 15.14 6.28
CA ARG A 69 8.37 14.50 5.53
C ARG A 69 8.37 14.86 4.04
N TYR A 70 7.20 15.19 3.50
CA TYR A 70 6.95 15.52 2.10
C TYR A 70 6.03 16.76 2.02
N PRO A 71 6.56 17.97 2.29
CA PRO A 71 5.78 19.19 2.25
C PRO A 71 5.18 19.40 0.85
N ALA A 72 3.88 19.64 0.76
CA ALA A 72 3.15 19.69 -0.52
C ALA A 72 3.67 20.76 -1.49
N ASP A 73 4.29 21.81 -0.96
CA ASP A 73 4.99 22.88 -1.70
C ASP A 73 6.33 22.42 -2.30
N GLN A 74 6.94 21.37 -1.76
CA GLN A 74 8.23 20.83 -2.19
C GLN A 74 8.12 19.58 -3.08
N VAL A 75 7.02 18.82 -2.98
CA VAL A 75 6.91 17.47 -3.59
C VAL A 75 5.88 17.33 -4.70
N ARG A 76 5.22 18.42 -5.11
CA ARG A 76 4.13 18.36 -6.10
C ARG A 76 4.66 17.93 -7.47
N GLY A 77 4.46 16.65 -7.81
CA GLY A 77 4.90 16.05 -9.08
C GLY A 77 6.28 15.37 -9.01
N ASP A 78 6.83 15.17 -7.81
CA ASP A 78 8.18 14.65 -7.62
C ASP A 78 8.19 13.45 -6.66
N ALA A 79 8.68 12.31 -7.14
CA ALA A 79 8.71 11.02 -6.43
C ALA A 79 10.00 10.79 -5.62
N ARG A 80 10.85 11.81 -5.46
CA ARG A 80 12.05 11.76 -4.62
C ARG A 80 11.74 11.35 -3.19
N ARG A 81 12.71 10.68 -2.55
CA ARG A 81 12.59 10.36 -1.11
C ARG A 81 12.77 11.63 -0.30
N ALA A 82 12.18 11.68 0.90
CA ALA A 82 12.27 12.85 1.76
C ALA A 82 13.71 13.35 2.04
N SER A 83 14.68 12.43 2.04
CA SER A 83 16.11 12.74 2.22
C SER A 83 16.77 13.40 1.01
N GLU A 84 16.04 13.53 -0.11
CA GLU A 84 16.52 14.03 -1.41
C GLU A 84 15.91 15.41 -1.76
N TYR A 85 15.12 16.00 -0.85
CA TYR A 85 14.71 17.40 -0.93
C TYR A 85 15.76 18.23 -0.16
N GLU A 86 16.54 19.05 -0.88
CA GLU A 86 17.53 19.95 -0.27
C GLU A 86 16.82 21.03 0.55
N SER A 87 17.34 21.27 1.76
CA SER A 87 16.89 22.27 2.73
C SER A 87 17.33 23.68 2.38
#